data_AF-A0A8J5FHZ0-F1
#
_entry.id   AF-A0A8J5FHZ0-F1
#
_cell.length_a   1.000
_cell.length_b   1.000
_cell.length_c   1.000
_cell.angle_alpha   90.00
_cell.angle_beta   90.00
_cell.angle_gamma   90.00
#
_symmetry.space_group_name_H-M   'P 1'
#
loop_
_entity.id
_entity.type
_entity.pdbx_description
1 polymer ?
#
loop_
_entity_poly.entity_id
_entity_poly.type
_entity_poly.pdbx_seq_one_letter_code
_entity_poly.pdbx_strand_id
1 'polypeptide(L)'
;MFPAGTERTQDAGGISGSLLIPWNFVWRYGGNRVFVIGSFTRWTERVEMVPLEGDPTVFQVMWSLSPGIHQYMFFVDGAWRHDEQQPHMMSTYGIVNTLILDQDANHVHTLLSSELPGNRMSMDVDHENFRIV
;
A
#
# COMPACT_ATOMS: atom_id res chain seq x y z
N MET A 1 -10.08 8.02 61.13
CA MET A 1 -9.14 7.10 60.45
C MET A 1 -9.52 7.06 58.97
N PHE A 2 -8.62 7.52 58.09
CA PHE A 2 -8.67 7.34 56.63
C PHE A 2 -7.82 6.09 56.24
N PRO A 3 -7.78 5.57 54.99
CA PRO A 3 -8.59 5.87 53.78
C PRO A 3 -9.00 4.61 52.94
N ALA A 4 -9.56 4.90 51.75
CA ALA A 4 -9.25 4.28 50.45
C ALA A 4 -10.13 3.11 49.95
N GLY A 5 -10.94 3.46 48.96
CA GLY A 5 -11.49 2.55 47.96
C GLY A 5 -11.79 3.34 46.69
N THR A 6 -10.77 4.02 46.16
CA THR A 6 -10.80 4.69 44.87
C THR A 6 -11.12 3.66 43.77
N GLU A 7 -12.11 4.02 42.96
CA GLU A 7 -12.20 3.79 41.52
C GLU A 7 -11.36 2.64 40.95
N ARG A 8 -12.05 1.58 40.50
CA ARG A 8 -11.53 0.78 39.38
C ARG A 8 -12.24 1.21 38.13
N THR A 9 -11.48 1.97 37.36
CA THR A 9 -11.77 2.50 36.04
C THR A 9 -12.32 1.41 35.14
N GLN A 10 -13.45 1.73 34.53
CA GLN A 10 -13.97 1.05 33.37
C GLN A 10 -13.19 1.59 32.15
N ASP A 11 -11.89 1.32 32.10
CA ASP A 11 -11.10 1.55 30.89
C ASP A 11 -11.27 0.31 30.03
N ALA A 12 -12.32 0.34 29.20
CA ALA A 12 -12.37 -0.46 28.00
C ALA A 12 -11.06 -0.20 27.25
N GLY A 13 -10.22 -1.24 27.20
CA GLY A 13 -8.86 -1.20 26.66
C GLY A 13 -8.82 -0.37 25.39
N GLY A 14 -7.94 0.62 25.40
CA GLY A 14 -7.74 1.55 24.31
C GLY A 14 -7.73 0.79 22.99
N ILE A 15 -8.63 1.17 22.11
CA ILE A 15 -8.44 1.02 20.68
C ILE A 15 -7.13 1.73 20.35
N SER A 16 -6.01 1.02 20.48
CA SER A 16 -4.77 1.37 19.80
C SER A 16 -5.14 1.28 18.33
N GLY A 17 -5.65 2.38 17.77
CA GLY A 17 -6.10 2.46 16.40
C GLY A 17 -4.93 2.02 15.54
N SER A 18 -4.96 0.77 15.07
CA SER A 18 -3.98 0.26 14.15
C SER A 18 -4.18 1.04 12.88
N LEU A 19 -3.36 2.08 12.68
CA LEU A 19 -3.33 2.86 11.45
C LEU A 19 -2.93 1.91 10.33
N LEU A 20 -3.91 1.34 9.63
CA LEU A 20 -3.63 0.49 8.49
C LEU A 20 -3.44 1.35 7.26
N ILE A 21 -2.34 1.12 6.56
CA ILE A 21 -1.93 1.82 5.35
C ILE A 21 -2.34 0.95 4.16
N PRO A 22 -3.20 1.43 3.25
CA PRO A 22 -3.52 0.70 2.03
C PRO A 22 -2.30 0.66 1.11
N TRP A 23 -1.92 -0.55 0.69
CA TRP A 23 -0.81 -0.77 -0.23
C TRP A 23 -1.30 -1.55 -1.45
N ASN A 24 -0.84 -1.15 -2.64
CA ASN A 24 -1.10 -1.88 -3.87
C ASN A 24 0.08 -2.80 -4.20
N PHE A 25 -0.12 -4.11 -4.08
CA PHE A 25 0.84 -5.09 -4.58
C PHE A 25 0.64 -5.26 -6.07
N VAL A 26 1.72 -5.20 -6.85
CA VAL A 26 1.67 -5.27 -8.32
C VAL A 26 2.67 -6.31 -8.82
N TRP A 27 2.21 -7.16 -9.75
CA TRP A 27 3.03 -8.13 -10.48
C TRP A 27 2.92 -7.84 -11.98
N ARG A 28 4.03 -7.52 -12.65
CA ARG A 28 4.04 -7.00 -14.04
C ARG A 28 4.49 -8.00 -15.11
N TYR A 29 4.69 -9.25 -14.76
CA TYR A 29 5.38 -10.22 -15.62
C TYR A 29 4.45 -11.25 -16.26
N GLY A 30 3.14 -10.98 -16.30
CA GLY A 30 2.13 -11.91 -16.80
C GLY A 30 1.92 -13.14 -15.92
N GLY A 31 1.05 -14.03 -16.39
CA GLY A 31 0.62 -15.25 -15.70
C GLY A 31 -0.86 -15.52 -15.95
N ASN A 32 -1.34 -16.69 -15.54
CA ASN A 32 -2.76 -17.05 -15.61
C ASN A 32 -3.43 -16.94 -14.24
N ARG A 33 -2.73 -17.38 -13.19
CA ARG A 33 -3.17 -17.29 -11.79
C ARG A 33 -2.03 -16.74 -10.95
N VAL A 34 -2.24 -15.54 -10.42
CA VAL A 34 -1.25 -14.80 -9.66
C VAL A 34 -1.78 -14.59 -8.25
N PHE A 35 -0.95 -14.91 -7.26
CA PHE A 35 -1.25 -14.68 -5.85
C PHE A 35 -0.09 -13.97 -5.18
N VAL A 36 -0.39 -13.24 -4.12
CA VAL A 36 0.61 -12.71 -3.18
C VAL A 36 0.42 -13.36 -1.81
N ILE A 37 1.54 -13.61 -1.13
CA ILE A 37 1.57 -14.10 0.24
C ILE A 37 2.68 -13.36 0.99
N GLY A 38 2.52 -13.16 2.29
CA GLY A 38 3.55 -12.48 3.06
C GLY A 38 3.32 -12.52 4.55
N SER A 39 4.17 -11.77 5.24
CA SER A 39 4.07 -11.51 6.68
C SER A 39 2.67 -11.07 7.12
N PHE A 40 1.98 -10.28 6.30
CA PHE A 40 0.63 -9.77 6.55
C PHE A 40 -0.47 -10.84 6.49
N THR A 41 -0.23 -11.97 5.79
CA THR A 41 -1.06 -13.18 5.86
C THR A 41 -0.43 -14.28 6.70
N ARG A 42 0.55 -13.95 7.53
CA ARG A 42 1.34 -14.89 8.34
C ARG A 42 1.94 -16.04 7.52
N TRP A 43 2.14 -15.84 6.23
CA TRP A 43 2.59 -16.88 5.29
C TRP A 43 1.68 -18.12 5.21
N THR A 44 0.41 -18.02 5.64
CA THR A 44 -0.52 -19.16 5.62
C THR A 44 -1.55 -19.07 4.51
N GLU A 45 -1.86 -17.87 4.03
CA GLU A 45 -2.91 -17.64 3.04
C GLU A 45 -2.38 -16.91 1.81
N ARG A 46 -2.77 -17.40 0.63
CA ARG A 46 -2.47 -16.80 -0.67
C ARG A 46 -3.64 -15.90 -1.08
N VAL A 47 -3.35 -14.62 -1.26
CA VAL A 47 -4.32 -13.63 -1.71
C VAL A 47 -4.30 -13.61 -3.24
N GLU A 48 -5.45 -13.88 -3.87
CA GLU A 48 -5.58 -13.82 -5.33
C GLU A 48 -5.46 -12.39 -5.84
N MET A 49 -4.69 -12.20 -6.91
CA MET A 49 -4.51 -10.91 -7.57
C MET A 49 -5.36 -10.85 -8.82
N VAL A 50 -5.87 -9.66 -9.13
CA VAL A 50 -6.72 -9.42 -10.30
C VAL A 50 -5.93 -8.72 -11.41
N PRO A 51 -6.19 -9.03 -12.69
CA PRO A 51 -5.60 -8.27 -13.80
C PRO A 51 -5.95 -6.78 -13.70
N LEU A 52 -5.00 -5.93 -14.07
CA LEU A 52 -5.19 -4.49 -14.15
C LEU A 52 -6.11 -4.16 -15.34
N GLU A 53 -7.04 -3.22 -15.15
CA GLU A 53 -7.91 -2.78 -16.23
C GLU A 53 -7.09 -2.16 -17.37
N GLY A 54 -7.27 -2.66 -18.58
CA GLY A 54 -6.52 -2.21 -19.75
C GLY A 54 -5.17 -2.91 -19.97
N ASP A 55 -4.65 -3.66 -19.00
CA ASP A 55 -3.43 -4.47 -19.17
C ASP A 55 -3.53 -5.84 -18.49
N PRO A 56 -3.89 -6.90 -19.24
CA PRO A 56 -4.05 -8.25 -18.67
C PRO A 56 -2.73 -8.91 -18.26
N THR A 57 -1.58 -8.29 -18.55
CA THR A 57 -0.27 -8.81 -18.16
C THR A 57 0.18 -8.33 -16.78
N VAL A 58 -0.50 -7.31 -16.25
CA VAL A 58 -0.26 -6.76 -14.92
C VAL A 58 -1.35 -7.24 -13.98
N PHE A 59 -0.96 -7.77 -12.83
CA PHE A 59 -1.87 -8.21 -11.77
C PHE A 59 -1.67 -7.33 -10.55
N GLN A 60 -2.75 -7.02 -9.84
CA GLN A 60 -2.69 -6.21 -8.63
C GLN A 60 -3.65 -6.66 -7.53
N VAL A 61 -3.35 -6.27 -6.29
CA VAL A 61 -4.29 -6.38 -5.16
C VAL A 61 -4.00 -5.30 -4.13
N MET A 62 -5.08 -4.68 -3.63
CA MET A 62 -5.03 -3.75 -2.52
C MET A 62 -5.08 -4.49 -1.20
N TRP A 63 -4.15 -4.21 -0.29
CA TRP A 63 -4.15 -4.76 1.06
C TRP A 63 -3.79 -3.71 2.10
N SER A 64 -4.49 -3.72 3.22
CA SER A 64 -4.24 -2.81 4.34
C SER A 64 -3.18 -3.39 5.28
N LEU A 65 -2.06 -2.69 5.43
CA LEU A 65 -0.88 -3.13 6.17
C LEU A 65 -0.64 -2.27 7.40
N SER A 66 -0.17 -2.89 8.48
CA SER A 66 0.37 -2.13 9.61
C SER A 66 1.66 -1.40 9.22
N PRO A 67 2.04 -0.30 9.89
CA PRO A 67 3.36 0.25 9.75
C PRO A 67 4.42 -0.76 10.20
N GLY A 68 5.57 -0.79 9.52
CA GLY A 68 6.65 -1.72 9.79
C GLY A 68 7.24 -2.35 8.54
N ILE A 69 8.03 -3.41 8.76
CA ILE A 69 8.69 -4.15 7.68
C ILE A 69 7.84 -5.37 7.33
N HIS A 70 7.46 -5.46 6.06
CA HIS A 70 6.69 -6.55 5.50
C HIS A 70 7.51 -7.29 4.45
N GLN A 71 7.58 -8.60 4.61
CA GLN A 71 8.12 -9.48 3.58
C GLN A 71 6.99 -10.17 2.82
N TYR A 72 7.19 -10.40 1.52
CA TYR A 72 6.21 -11.03 0.66
C TYR A 72 6.85 -11.77 -0.53
N MET A 73 6.05 -12.63 -1.15
CA MET A 73 6.42 -13.41 -2.33
C MET A 73 5.18 -13.58 -3.22
N PHE A 74 5.41 -13.73 -4.53
CA PHE A 74 4.36 -14.05 -5.49
C PHE A 74 4.32 -15.54 -5.79
N PHE A 75 3.13 -16.06 -6.01
CA PHE A 75 2.89 -17.41 -6.49
C PHE A 75 2.20 -17.32 -7.85
N VAL A 76 2.94 -17.62 -8.92
CA VAL A 76 2.53 -17.40 -10.30
C VAL A 76 2.51 -18.74 -11.01
N ASP A 77 1.34 -19.18 -11.46
CA ASP A 77 1.17 -20.41 -12.25
C ASP A 77 1.85 -21.65 -11.63
N GLY A 78 1.83 -21.75 -10.31
CA GLY A 78 2.42 -22.88 -9.57
C GLY A 78 3.87 -22.67 -9.12
N ALA A 79 4.50 -21.53 -9.45
CA ALA A 79 5.89 -21.23 -9.11
C ALA A 79 6.01 -20.03 -8.17
N TRP A 80 6.93 -20.16 -7.21
CA TRP A 80 7.34 -19.06 -6.32
C TRP A 80 8.22 -18.06 -7.08
N ARG A 81 7.87 -16.77 -6.98
CA ARG A 81 8.54 -15.65 -7.65
C ARG A 81 8.70 -14.48 -6.70
N HIS A 82 9.73 -13.70 -6.92
CA HIS A 82 9.87 -12.37 -6.33
C HIS A 82 10.02 -11.37 -7.49
N ASP A 83 9.69 -10.11 -7.23
CA ASP A 83 9.96 -9.03 -8.17
C ASP A 83 11.40 -8.54 -7.99
N GLU A 84 12.27 -8.79 -8.96
CA GLU A 84 13.69 -8.40 -8.93
C GLU A 84 13.88 -6.86 -8.91
N GLN A 85 12.88 -6.10 -9.36
CA GLN A 85 12.91 -4.63 -9.36
C GLN A 85 12.53 -4.03 -8.01
N GLN A 86 12.00 -4.84 -7.08
CA GLN A 86 11.63 -4.41 -5.74
C GLN A 86 12.74 -4.79 -4.75
N PRO A 87 12.85 -4.07 -3.61
CA PRO A 87 13.75 -4.46 -2.55
C PRO A 87 13.49 -5.92 -2.15
N HIS A 88 14.54 -6.70 -1.96
CA HIS A 88 14.44 -8.11 -1.63
C HIS A 88 15.61 -8.55 -0.75
N MET A 89 15.42 -9.66 -0.05
CA MET A 89 16.42 -10.23 0.85
C MET A 89 16.34 -11.75 0.87
N MET A 90 17.46 -12.38 1.24
CA MET A 90 17.50 -13.81 1.51
C MET A 90 16.79 -14.11 2.83
N SER A 91 15.89 -15.09 2.81
CA SER A 91 15.12 -15.58 3.95
C SER A 91 15.15 -17.11 3.99
N THR A 92 14.58 -17.72 5.04
CA THR A 92 14.44 -19.18 5.15
C THR A 92 13.62 -19.78 4.02
N TYR A 93 12.75 -18.97 3.39
CA TYR A 93 11.91 -19.36 2.25
C TYR A 93 12.56 -19.08 0.88
N GLY A 94 13.84 -18.68 0.86
CA GLY A 94 14.53 -18.18 -0.33
C GLY A 94 14.49 -16.66 -0.41
N ILE A 95 14.61 -16.13 -1.63
CA ILE A 95 14.60 -14.68 -1.86
C ILE A 95 13.15 -14.18 -1.80
N VAL A 96 12.88 -13.23 -0.89
CA VAL A 96 11.57 -12.58 -0.69
C VAL A 96 11.68 -11.09 -0.92
N ASN A 97 10.61 -10.47 -1.41
CA ASN A 97 10.52 -9.03 -1.48
C ASN A 97 10.32 -8.43 -0.08
N THR A 98 10.79 -7.20 0.11
CA THR A 98 10.73 -6.42 1.36
C THR A 98 10.09 -5.07 1.09
N LEU A 99 9.10 -4.73 1.92
CA LEU A 99 8.38 -3.47 1.92
C LEU A 99 8.54 -2.82 3.30
N ILE A 100 8.88 -1.53 3.34
CA ILE A 100 9.00 -0.76 4.58
C ILE A 100 7.91 0.31 4.55
N LEU A 101 6.99 0.26 5.52
CA LEU A 101 5.91 1.21 5.69
C LEU A 101 6.13 2.06 6.94
N ASP A 102 6.25 3.37 6.75
CA ASP A 102 6.30 4.32 7.84
C ASP A 102 4.87 4.79 8.23
N GLN A 103 4.71 5.27 9.46
CA GLN A 103 3.41 5.74 9.99
C GLN A 103 2.91 6.99 9.26
N ASP A 104 3.80 7.78 8.66
CA ASP A 104 3.46 8.97 7.86
C ASP A 104 3.28 8.61 6.37
N ALA A 105 2.40 7.66 6.05
CA ALA A 105 2.19 7.14 4.70
C ALA A 105 1.53 8.13 3.70
N ASN A 106 1.84 9.43 3.80
CA ASN A 106 1.39 10.48 2.89
C ASN A 106 2.36 10.81 1.76
N HIS A 107 3.49 10.09 1.57
CA HIS A 107 4.53 10.55 0.64
C HIS A 107 4.96 9.64 -0.52
N VAL A 108 4.44 8.42 -0.67
CA VAL A 108 4.96 7.51 -1.74
C VAL A 108 4.15 7.48 -3.03
N HIS A 109 2.92 8.00 -3.08
CA HIS A 109 2.19 8.14 -4.36
C HIS A 109 2.61 9.37 -5.19
N THR A 110 3.33 10.32 -4.60
CA THR A 110 3.72 11.57 -5.27
C THR A 110 5.02 11.44 -6.08
N LEU A 111 5.90 10.50 -5.77
CA LEU A 111 7.23 10.43 -6.40
C LEU A 111 7.31 9.61 -7.69
N LEU A 112 6.26 8.88 -8.06
CA LEU A 112 6.19 8.11 -9.31
C LEU A 112 5.21 8.69 -10.34
N SER A 113 4.63 9.86 -10.05
CA SER A 113 3.67 10.55 -10.94
C SER A 113 4.20 11.89 -11.47
N SER A 114 5.49 12.22 -11.26
CA SER A 114 6.08 13.48 -11.73
C SER A 114 6.68 13.38 -13.13
N GLU A 115 5.98 12.69 -14.02
CA GLU A 115 6.22 12.80 -15.45
C GLU A 115 4.87 12.76 -16.17
N LEU A 116 4.29 13.95 -16.38
CA LEU A 116 3.83 14.44 -17.69
C LEU A 116 3.46 15.94 -17.59
N PRO A 117 4.09 16.83 -18.37
CA PRO A 117 3.77 18.25 -18.40
C PRO A 117 2.60 18.48 -19.35
N GLY A 118 1.46 18.95 -18.85
CA GLY A 118 0.40 19.40 -19.75
C GLY A 118 -1.00 19.22 -19.23
N ASN A 119 -1.35 19.89 -18.13
CA ASN A 119 -2.75 20.18 -17.87
C ASN A 119 -2.89 21.55 -17.16
N ARG A 120 -2.43 22.61 -17.84
CA ARG A 120 -2.84 23.99 -17.52
C ARG A 120 -4.30 24.16 -17.92
N MET A 121 -5.21 23.72 -17.06
CA MET A 121 -6.58 24.22 -17.06
C MET A 121 -6.49 25.62 -16.45
N SER A 122 -6.11 26.63 -17.25
CA SER A 122 -6.08 28.02 -16.78
C SER A 122 -7.49 28.57 -16.85
N MET A 123 -7.97 28.94 -15.66
CA MET A 123 -9.23 29.52 -15.28
C MET A 123 -9.75 30.65 -16.19
N ASP A 124 -11.07 30.58 -16.38
CA ASP A 124 -12.09 31.63 -16.43
C ASP A 124 -11.85 32.90 -17.27
N VAL A 125 -12.64 32.98 -18.35
CA VAL A 125 -12.91 34.18 -19.13
C VAL A 125 -13.86 35.06 -18.33
N ASP A 126 -13.35 36.10 -17.68
CA ASP A 126 -14.17 37.23 -17.25
C ASP A 126 -13.90 38.43 -18.17
N HIS A 127 -14.95 38.81 -18.89
CA HIS A 127 -14.93 39.76 -19.98
C HIS A 127 -15.82 40.93 -19.58
N GLU A 128 -15.29 41.95 -18.91
CA GLU A 128 -15.94 43.27 -18.88
C GLU A 128 -15.01 44.45 -18.51
N ASN A 129 -14.61 45.18 -19.56
CA ASN A 129 -14.68 46.64 -19.73
C ASN A 129 -14.38 47.59 -18.56
N PHE A 130 -13.23 48.27 -18.61
CA PHE A 130 -13.18 49.74 -18.54
C PHE A 130 -11.88 50.33 -19.11
N ARG A 131 -12.06 51.22 -20.09
CA ARG A 131 -11.09 52.22 -20.59
C ARG A 131 -10.71 53.16 -19.45
N ILE A 132 -9.51 53.74 -19.45
CA ILE A 132 -9.23 55.15 -19.09
C ILE A 132 -7.74 55.47 -19.34
N VAL A 133 -7.56 56.50 -20.20
CA VAL A 133 -6.41 57.32 -20.64
C VAL A 133 -5.17 56.66 -21.24
#